data_AF-A0A853AS84-F1
#
_entry.id   AF-A0A853AS84-F1
#
_cell.length_a   1.000
_cell.length_b   1.000
_cell.length_c   1.000
_cell.angle_alpha   90.00
_cell.angle_beta   90.00
_cell.angle_gamma   90.00
#
_symmetry.space_group_name_H-M   'P 1'
#
loop_
_entity.id
_entity.type
_entity.pdbx_description
1 polymer ?
#
loop_
_entity_poly.entity_id
_entity_poly.type
_entity_poly.pdbx_seq_one_letter_code
_entity_poly.pdbx_strand_id
1 'polypeptide(L)' 'MRATAELLRSAAVEGVVLDGAGSTTVAVRGPGQDRATVRNAPSDGVPRPAANGVGVLSR' A
#
# COMPACT_ATOMS: atom_id res chain seq x y z
N MET A 1 2.54 16.27 0.44
CA MET A 1 1.81 16.05 -0.83
C MET A 1 2.61 16.43 -2.08
N ARG A 2 3.33 17.56 -2.12
CA ARG A 2 4.13 17.96 -3.30
C ARG A 2 5.14 16.89 -3.76
N ALA A 3 6.01 16.42 -2.86
CA ALA A 3 7.02 15.41 -3.21
C ALA A 3 6.40 14.09 -3.73
N THR A 4 5.29 13.65 -3.15
CA THR A 4 4.53 12.48 -3.63
C THR A 4 3.98 12.70 -5.02
N ALA A 5 3.44 13.88 -5.31
CA ALA A 5 2.94 14.22 -6.65
C ALA A 5 4.07 14.29 -7.68
N GLU A 6 5.24 14.80 -7.30
CA GLU A 6 6.43 14.82 -8.16
C GLU A 6 6.91 13.39 -8.48
N LEU A 7 6.90 12.49 -7.49
CA LEU A 7 7.19 11.06 -7.70
C LEU A 7 6.17 10.40 -8.64
N LEU A 8 4.87 10.66 -8.44
CA LEU A 8 3.83 10.09 -9.30
C LEU A 8 3.98 10.58 -10.75
N ARG A 9 4.30 11.87 -10.96
CA ARG A 9 4.51 12.44 -12.29
C ARG A 9 5.68 11.82 -13.05
N SER A 10 6.71 11.34 -12.36
CA SER A 10 7.86 10.68 -13.01
C SER A 10 7.65 9.19 -13.26
N ALA A 11 6.66 8.56 -12.60
CA ALA A 11 6.47 7.11 -12.60
C ALA A 11 5.14 6.63 -13.23
N ALA A 12 4.18 7.53 -13.43
CA ALA A 12 2.85 7.19 -13.92
C ALA A 12 2.29 8.27 -14.86
N VAL A 13 1.43 7.85 -15.80
CA VAL A 13 0.66 8.76 -16.65
C VAL A 13 -0.44 9.47 -15.83
N GLU A 14 -1.09 8.71 -14.95
CA GLU A 14 -2.09 9.19 -14.00
C GLU A 14 -1.84 8.54 -12.63
N GLY A 15 -2.09 9.30 -11.56
CA GLY A 15 -1.86 8.84 -10.20
C GLY A 15 -2.82 9.48 -9.21
N VAL A 16 -3.21 8.70 -8.21
CA VAL A 16 -4.04 9.14 -7.07
C VAL A 16 -3.31 8.83 -5.76
N VAL A 17 -3.49 9.69 -4.76
CA VAL A 17 -2.97 9.47 -3.41
C VAL A 17 -4.06 8.82 -2.56
N LEU A 18 -3.71 7.74 -1.87
CA LEU A 18 -4.58 7.05 -0.91
C LEU A 18 -4.28 7.50 0.52
N ASP A 19 -5.03 6.98 1.49
CA ASP A 19 -4.78 7.23 2.90
C ASP A 19 -3.35 6.81 3.29
N GLY A 20 -2.66 7.68 4.01
CA GLY A 20 -1.22 7.64 4.21
C GLY A 20 -0.80 7.36 5.65
N ALA A 21 0.45 7.73 5.97
CA ALA A 21 1.03 7.58 7.31
C ALA A 21 0.80 6.15 7.87
N GLY A 22 0.26 6.03 9.08
CA GLY A 22 0.03 4.75 9.76
C GLY A 22 -0.93 3.79 9.04
N SER A 23 -1.77 4.30 8.15
CA SER A 23 -2.65 3.47 7.30
C SER A 23 -1.90 2.81 6.13
N THR A 24 -0.71 3.30 5.78
CA THR A 24 0.06 2.78 4.64
C THR A 24 0.48 1.35 4.90
N THR A 25 -0.18 0.40 4.25
CA THR A 25 0.07 -1.04 4.39
C THR A 25 0.11 -1.70 3.02
N VAL A 26 1.20 -2.40 2.73
CA VAL A 26 1.34 -3.27 1.55
C VAL A 26 1.49 -4.69 2.08
N ALA A 27 0.51 -5.54 1.78
CA ALA A 27 0.53 -6.95 2.17
C ALA A 27 0.53 -7.85 0.93
N VAL A 28 1.32 -8.92 0.98
CA VAL A 28 1.47 -9.85 -0.14
C VAL A 28 1.28 -11.27 0.36
N ARG A 29 0.53 -12.07 -0.40
CA ARG A 29 0.46 -13.53 -0.25
C ARG A 29 1.31 -14.17 -1.34
N GLY A 30 2.44 -14.76 -0.94
CA GLY A 30 3.31 -15.49 -1.84
C GLY A 30 2.77 -16.89 -2.18
N PRO A 31 3.36 -17.58 -3.17
CA PRO A 31 3.06 -18.98 -3.47
C PRO A 31 3.24 -19.86 -2.22
N GLY A 32 2.28 -20.73 -1.95
CA GLY A 32 2.31 -21.63 -0.79
C GLY A 32 2.06 -20.96 0.57
N GLN A 33 1.75 -19.65 0.61
CA GLN A 33 1.37 -18.98 1.86
C GLN A 33 -0.16 -18.95 2.00
N ASP A 34 -0.64 -19.32 3.19
CA ASP A 34 -2.07 -19.33 3.49
C ASP A 34 -2.62 -17.94 3.83
N ARG A 35 -1.74 -16.98 4.15
CA ARG A 35 -2.11 -15.62 4.57
C ARG A 35 -1.18 -14.59 3.94
N ALA A 36 -1.72 -13.41 3.66
CA ALA A 36 -0.92 -12.26 3.28
C ALA A 36 -0.10 -11.77 4.49
N THR A 37 1.13 -11.36 4.24
CA THR A 37 2.02 -10.77 5.26
C THR A 37 2.40 -9.36 4.85
N VAL A 38 2.57 -8.49 5.84
CA VAL A 38 2.97 -7.09 5.62
C VAL A 38 4.40 -7.05 5.08
N ARG A 39 4.62 -6.26 4.03
CA ARG A 39 5.90 -6.17 3.32
C ARG A 39 6.57 -4.81 3.40
N ASN A 40 5.87 -3.79 3.87
CA ASN A 40 6.44 -2.49 4.22
C ASN A 40 6.67 -2.37 5.74
N ALA A 41 7.28 -1.26 6.18
CA ALA A 41 7.38 -0.90 7.58
C ALA A 41 6.31 0.15 7.92
N PRO A 42 5.24 -0.21 8.66
CA PRO A 42 4.24 0.76 9.09
C PRO A 42 4.87 1.84 9.99
N SER A 43 4.46 3.09 9.83
CA SER A 43 5.02 4.20 10.64
C SER A 43 4.71 4.06 12.13
N ASP A 44 3.63 3.35 12.48
CA ASP A 44 3.20 3.10 13.85
C ASP A 44 3.82 1.82 14.43
N GLY A 45 4.76 1.18 13.70
CA GLY A 45 5.37 -0.11 14.04
C GLY A 45 4.49 -1.33 13.76
N VAL A 46 3.17 -1.14 13.73
CA VAL A 46 2.17 -2.15 13.35
C VAL A 46 1.16 -1.58 12.35
N PRO A 47 0.51 -2.41 11.50
CA PRO A 47 -0.54 -1.92 10.61
C PRO A 47 -1.73 -1.37 11.38
N ARG A 48 -2.17 -0.16 11.01
CA ARG A 48 -3.38 0.45 11.57
C ARG A 48 -4.63 -0.15 10.89
N PRO A 49 -5.72 -0.42 11.63
CA PRO A 49 -7.01 -0.75 11.01
C PRO A 49 -7.46 0.36 10.06
N ALA A 50 -7.70 0.00 8.81
CA ALA A 50 -8.26 0.89 7.78
C ALA A 50 -9.67 0.43 7.42
N ALA A 51 -10.54 1.37 7.03
CA ALA A 51 -11.92 1.07 6.67
C ALA A 51 -12.05 0.26 5.37
N ASN A 52 -11.07 0.35 4.47
CA ASN A 52 -11.05 -0.31 3.17
C ASN A 52 -9.61 -0.55 2.67
N GLY A 53 -9.49 -1.18 1.51
CA GLY A 53 -8.22 -1.42 0.82
C GLY A 53 -8.41 -1.81 -0.65
N VAL A 54 -7.31 -1.81 -1.42
CA VAL A 54 -7.30 -2.22 -2.83
C VAL A 54 -6.63 -3.59 -2.93
N GLY A 55 -7.33 -4.56 -3.52
CA GLY A 55 -6.82 -5.92 -3.72
C GLY A 55 -6.47 -6.21 -5.17
N VAL A 56 -5.34 -6.89 -5.39
CA VAL A 56 -4.98 -7.48 -6.68
C VAL A 56 -5.18 -8.99 -6.57
N LEU A 57 -6.10 -9.53 -7.38
CA LEU A 57 -6.45 -10.94 -7.37
C LEU A 57 -6.24 -11.52 -8.78
N SER A 58 -5.78 -12.78 -8.85
CA SER A 58 -5.88 -13.54 -10.08
C SER A 58 -7.33 -13.89 -10.36
N ARG A 59 -7.65 -14.11 -11.64
CA ARG A 59 -8.92 -14.75 -12.01
C ARG A 59 -8.95 -16.19 -11.53
#